data_AF-A0A093IGS7-F1
#
_entry.id   AF-A0A093IGS7-F1
#
_cell.length_a   1.000
_cell.length_b   1.000
_cell.length_c   1.000
_cell.angle_alpha   90.00
_cell.angle_beta   90.00
_cell.angle_gamma   90.00
#
_symmetry.space_group_name_H-M   'P 1'
#
loop_
_entity.id
_entity.type
_entity.pdbx_description
1 polymer ?
#
loop_
_entity_poly.entity_id
_entity_poly.type
_entity_poly.pdbx_seq_one_letter_code
_entity_poly.pdbx_strand_id
1 'polypeptide(L)'
;RESLQSEFPKKRDSVQRWELLKSRMERTRVSGRGARGMGMPVWVPQSPQRVGVTGKVTPCYADWEIMLQYCFPRLDINVSKGVGHLLKSPFSVHPKTGRISVPLDLQRLDQFDPFAVPTISLLCHELDVAGDDREQEDSGETEPKRRARDYKKTSLAPYVRVFEQFVEEMERARKGELLRRSDLQGDF
;
A
#
# COMPACT_ATOMS: atom_id res chain seq x y z
N ARG A 1 1.10 -40.14 -0.07
CA ARG A 1 0.97 -38.80 0.57
C ARG A 1 -0.47 -38.35 0.32
N GLU A 2 -1.33 -38.20 1.33
CA GLU A 2 -2.73 -37.76 1.13
C GLU A 2 -2.77 -36.41 0.41
N SER A 3 -3.80 -36.10 -0.38
CA SER A 3 -3.90 -34.80 -1.07
C SER A 3 -4.36 -33.71 -0.10
N LEU A 4 -4.06 -32.43 -0.39
CA LEU A 4 -4.64 -31.33 0.40
C LEU A 4 -6.17 -31.34 0.33
N GLN A 5 -6.73 -31.78 -0.80
CA GLN A 5 -8.18 -31.90 -1.02
C GLN A 5 -8.85 -32.86 -0.03
N SER A 6 -8.19 -33.96 0.37
CA SER A 6 -8.75 -34.88 1.36
C SER A 6 -8.59 -34.39 2.81
N GLU A 7 -7.63 -33.50 3.07
CA GLU A 7 -7.35 -32.98 4.42
C GLU A 7 -8.07 -31.68 4.75
N PHE A 8 -8.31 -30.80 3.77
CA PHE A 8 -8.98 -29.51 4.02
C PHE A 8 -10.38 -29.63 4.63
N PRO A 9 -11.23 -30.60 4.22
CA PRO A 9 -12.53 -30.82 4.88
C PRO A 9 -12.41 -31.29 6.33
N LYS A 10 -11.26 -31.89 6.71
CA LYS A 10 -10.98 -32.32 8.09
C LYS A 10 -10.56 -31.16 9.01
N LYS A 11 -10.41 -29.93 8.48
CA LYS A 11 -9.99 -28.74 9.23
C LYS A 11 -11.16 -27.79 9.49
N ARG A 12 -11.22 -27.26 10.72
CA ARG A 12 -12.34 -26.47 11.23
C ARG A 12 -12.50 -25.12 10.53
N ASP A 13 -11.40 -24.44 10.24
CA ASP A 13 -11.39 -23.06 9.74
C ASP A 13 -10.25 -22.82 8.73
N SER A 14 -10.22 -21.60 8.18
CA SER A 14 -9.19 -21.18 7.21
C SER A 14 -7.78 -21.14 7.82
N VAL A 15 -7.66 -20.83 9.11
CA VAL A 15 -6.37 -20.76 9.83
C VAL A 15 -5.72 -22.13 9.85
N GLN A 16 -6.47 -23.17 10.27
CA GLN A 16 -5.97 -24.54 10.31
C GLN A 16 -5.61 -25.09 8.91
N ARG A 17 -6.39 -24.73 7.88
CA ARG A 17 -6.08 -25.12 6.48
C ARG A 17 -4.79 -24.44 5.99
N TRP A 18 -4.60 -23.18 6.35
CA TRP A 18 -3.41 -22.41 6.01
C TRP A 18 -2.15 -22.95 6.70
N GLU A 19 -2.23 -23.27 7.98
CA GLU A 19 -1.13 -23.91 8.71
C GLU A 19 -0.73 -25.24 8.09
N LEU A 20 -1.71 -26.11 7.77
CA LEU A 20 -1.45 -27.37 7.09
C LEU A 20 -0.72 -27.15 5.76
N LEU A 21 -1.18 -26.20 4.94
CA LEU A 21 -0.57 -25.86 3.66
C LEU A 21 0.89 -25.42 3.86
N LYS A 22 1.16 -24.47 4.76
CA LYS A 22 2.52 -24.00 5.08
C LYS A 22 3.42 -25.14 5.53
N SER A 23 2.97 -25.98 6.48
CA SER A 23 3.75 -27.12 6.97
C SER A 23 4.03 -28.16 5.89
N ARG A 24 3.17 -28.29 4.87
CA ARG A 24 3.44 -29.16 3.72
C ARG A 24 4.51 -28.58 2.80
N MET A 25 4.43 -27.29 2.50
CA MET A 25 5.39 -26.61 1.62
C MET A 25 6.78 -26.50 2.27
N GLU A 26 6.84 -26.19 3.57
CA GLU A 26 8.11 -26.10 4.28
C GLU A 26 8.88 -27.43 4.31
N ARG A 27 8.17 -28.55 4.50
CA ARG A 27 8.78 -29.88 4.41
C ARG A 27 9.45 -30.13 3.05
N THR A 28 8.86 -29.63 1.95
CA THR A 28 9.49 -29.77 0.61
C THR A 28 10.72 -28.91 0.44
N ARG A 29 10.78 -27.74 1.09
CA ARG A 29 11.95 -26.85 1.06
C ARG A 29 13.13 -27.41 1.86
N VAL A 30 12.86 -27.93 3.06
CA VAL A 30 13.88 -28.50 3.94
C VAL A 30 14.48 -29.77 3.33
N SER A 31 13.65 -30.67 2.77
CA SER A 31 14.13 -31.86 2.08
C SER A 31 14.96 -31.55 0.82
N GLY A 32 14.76 -30.40 0.18
CA GLY A 32 15.58 -29.95 -0.95
C GLY A 32 16.96 -29.39 -0.56
N ARG A 33 17.18 -29.01 0.71
CA ARG A 33 18.47 -28.48 1.21
C ARG A 33 19.43 -29.56 1.72
N GLY A 34 18.93 -30.73 2.13
CA GLY A 34 19.73 -31.81 2.72
C GLY A 34 20.65 -32.59 1.77
N ALA A 35 20.67 -32.27 0.48
CA ALA A 35 21.45 -33.00 -0.54
C ALA A 35 22.71 -32.24 -1.02
N ARG A 36 23.34 -31.43 -0.17
CA ARG A 36 24.67 -30.83 -0.43
C ARG A 36 25.61 -31.12 0.73
N GLY A 37 26.16 -32.33 0.75
CA GLY A 37 27.22 -32.68 1.69
C GLY A 37 27.38 -34.18 1.79
N MET A 38 28.30 -34.74 0.97
CA MET A 38 29.25 -35.78 1.33
C MET A 38 29.84 -36.43 0.07
N GLY A 39 31.17 -36.36 -0.06
CA GLY A 39 32.05 -37.35 -0.69
C GLY A 39 31.90 -37.59 -2.20
N MET A 40 32.96 -37.33 -2.96
CA MET A 40 33.12 -37.88 -4.31
C MET A 40 33.18 -39.41 -4.24
N PRO A 41 32.33 -40.18 -4.95
CA PRO A 41 32.49 -41.63 -5.03
C PRO A 41 33.46 -41.99 -6.16
N VAL A 42 34.47 -42.79 -5.82
CA VAL A 42 35.33 -43.51 -6.77
C VAL A 42 34.47 -44.44 -7.63
N TRP A 43 34.70 -44.44 -8.94
CA TRP A 43 33.92 -45.19 -9.92
C TRP A 43 34.39 -46.65 -9.99
N VAL A 44 33.50 -47.61 -9.74
CA VAL A 44 33.71 -49.06 -9.98
C VAL A 44 32.55 -49.56 -10.85
N PRO A 45 32.79 -50.29 -11.96
CA PRO A 45 31.70 -50.72 -12.85
C PRO A 45 31.12 -52.07 -12.39
N GLN A 46 29.85 -52.09 -11.98
CA GLN A 46 29.04 -53.32 -11.94
C GLN A 46 27.59 -53.05 -12.41
N SER A 47 27.18 -53.89 -13.38
CA SER A 47 25.86 -54.44 -13.74
C SER A 47 24.58 -53.57 -13.71
N PRO A 48 23.65 -53.74 -14.69
CA PRO A 48 22.46 -52.90 -14.81
C PRO A 48 21.36 -53.34 -13.84
N GLN A 49 21.26 -52.64 -12.70
CA GLN A 49 20.08 -52.69 -11.83
C GLN A 49 19.24 -51.41 -11.99
N ARG A 50 17.91 -51.59 -11.93
CA ARG A 50 16.86 -50.59 -12.16
C ARG A 50 17.22 -49.24 -11.53
N VAL A 51 17.27 -48.22 -12.38
CA VAL A 51 17.36 -46.82 -11.95
C VAL A 51 16.04 -46.45 -11.27
N GLY A 52 16.00 -46.57 -9.94
CA GLY A 52 15.00 -45.89 -9.14
C GLY A 52 15.18 -44.38 -9.36
N VAL A 53 14.16 -43.71 -9.88
CA VAL A 53 14.15 -42.26 -10.02
C VAL A 53 14.18 -41.66 -8.61
N THR A 54 15.36 -41.36 -8.10
CA THR A 54 15.55 -40.52 -6.91
C THR A 54 15.24 -39.08 -7.33
N GLY A 55 13.94 -38.79 -7.46
CA GLY A 55 13.45 -37.48 -7.85
C GLY A 55 13.93 -36.44 -6.83
N LYS A 56 14.84 -35.56 -7.26
CA LYS A 56 15.21 -34.36 -6.51
C LYS A 56 13.92 -33.57 -6.23
N VAL A 57 13.53 -33.48 -4.96
CA VAL A 57 12.37 -32.69 -4.56
C VAL A 57 12.74 -31.21 -4.71
N THR A 58 12.19 -30.55 -5.73
CA THR A 58 12.34 -29.11 -5.91
C THR A 58 11.61 -28.37 -4.78
N PRO A 59 12.22 -27.33 -4.18
CA PRO A 59 11.54 -26.47 -3.21
C PRO A 59 10.26 -25.88 -3.81
N CYS A 60 9.14 -25.95 -3.09
CA CYS A 60 7.87 -25.36 -3.51
C CYS A 60 7.68 -23.98 -2.85
N TYR A 61 7.23 -22.99 -3.62
CA TYR A 61 6.95 -21.63 -3.16
C TYR A 61 5.47 -21.24 -3.21
N ALA A 62 4.58 -22.22 -3.33
CA ALA A 62 3.16 -22.00 -3.51
C ALA A 62 2.50 -21.16 -2.40
N ASP A 63 2.92 -21.28 -1.14
CA ASP A 63 2.46 -20.41 -0.05
C ASP A 63 2.81 -18.94 -0.29
N TRP A 64 4.02 -18.63 -0.78
CA TRP A 64 4.39 -17.26 -1.14
C TRP A 64 3.63 -16.76 -2.37
N GLU A 65 3.49 -17.61 -3.40
CA GLU A 65 2.73 -17.29 -4.61
C GLU A 65 1.25 -17.00 -4.28
N ILE A 66 0.65 -17.79 -3.39
CA ILE A 66 -0.72 -17.56 -2.88
C ILE A 66 -0.78 -16.25 -2.11
N MET A 67 0.15 -15.99 -1.17
CA MET A 67 0.18 -14.73 -0.43
C MET A 67 0.28 -13.52 -1.37
N LEU A 68 1.15 -13.57 -2.37
CA LEU A 68 1.31 -12.49 -3.35
C LEU A 68 0.04 -12.33 -4.20
N GLN A 69 -0.54 -13.42 -4.69
CA GLN A 69 -1.74 -13.37 -5.52
C GLN A 69 -2.94 -12.71 -4.80
N TYR A 70 -3.06 -12.92 -3.49
CA TYR A 70 -4.17 -12.41 -2.69
C TYR A 70 -3.89 -11.05 -2.04
N CYS A 71 -2.65 -10.75 -1.65
CA CYS A 71 -2.32 -9.59 -0.83
C CYS A 71 -1.46 -8.54 -1.55
N PHE A 72 -0.78 -8.87 -2.65
CA PHE A 72 0.06 -7.91 -3.36
C PHE A 72 -0.80 -6.91 -4.16
N PRO A 73 -0.46 -5.61 -4.18
CA PRO A 73 -1.22 -4.62 -4.94
C PRO A 73 -1.21 -4.92 -6.45
N ARG A 74 -2.39 -4.86 -7.07
CA ARG A 74 -2.53 -4.95 -8.52
C ARG A 74 -2.31 -3.56 -9.12
N LEU A 75 -1.19 -3.39 -9.83
CA LEU A 75 -0.81 -2.12 -10.43
C LEU A 75 -1.46 -1.96 -11.81
N ASP A 76 -2.15 -0.85 -12.03
CA ASP A 76 -2.56 -0.45 -13.38
C ASP A 76 -1.35 0.14 -14.11
N ILE A 77 -0.76 -0.67 -14.96
CA ILE A 77 0.47 -0.31 -15.64
C ILE A 77 0.31 0.91 -16.57
N ASN A 78 -0.90 1.17 -17.06
CA ASN A 78 -1.13 2.25 -18.02
C ASN A 78 -1.08 3.63 -17.37
N VAL A 79 -1.26 3.71 -16.04
CA VAL A 79 -1.16 4.98 -15.31
C VAL A 79 0.29 5.41 -15.05
N SER A 80 1.26 4.50 -15.13
CA SER A 80 2.67 4.76 -14.80
C SER A 80 3.62 4.71 -15.99
N LYS A 81 3.20 4.21 -17.15
CA LYS A 81 4.07 4.04 -18.34
C LYS A 81 4.40 5.34 -19.07
N GLY A 82 3.46 6.28 -19.13
CA GLY A 82 3.55 7.45 -19.99
C GLY A 82 3.48 8.75 -19.19
N VAL A 83 4.27 9.74 -19.59
CA VAL A 83 4.32 11.06 -18.93
C VAL A 83 3.09 11.94 -19.19
N GLY A 84 2.27 11.61 -20.20
CA GLY A 84 1.08 12.37 -20.57
C GLY A 84 -0.23 11.88 -19.91
N HIS A 85 -0.14 10.96 -18.93
CA HIS A 85 -1.33 10.42 -18.29
C HIS A 85 -1.98 11.44 -17.35
N LEU A 86 -3.30 11.66 -17.51
CA LEU A 86 -4.05 12.56 -16.65
C LEU A 86 -4.58 11.80 -15.43
N LEU A 87 -4.21 12.26 -14.24
CA LEU A 87 -4.70 11.74 -12.97
C LEU A 87 -5.68 12.72 -12.33
N LYS A 88 -6.53 12.19 -11.45
CA LYS A 88 -7.44 13.01 -10.65
C LYS A 88 -6.65 13.95 -9.74
N SER A 89 -7.05 15.21 -9.70
CA SER A 89 -6.47 16.18 -8.76
C SER A 89 -6.80 15.80 -7.30
N PRO A 90 -5.86 15.97 -6.35
CA PRO A 90 -6.18 15.99 -4.93
C PRO A 90 -7.33 16.98 -4.64
N PHE A 91 -8.11 16.68 -3.62
CA PHE A 91 -9.31 17.42 -3.18
C PHE A 91 -10.46 17.50 -4.18
N SER A 92 -10.40 16.80 -5.32
CA SER A 92 -11.53 16.68 -6.24
C SER A 92 -12.70 15.92 -5.61
N VAL A 93 -13.92 16.36 -5.90
CA VAL A 93 -15.15 15.66 -5.53
C VAL A 93 -15.37 14.45 -6.45
N HIS A 94 -15.60 13.27 -5.89
CA HIS A 94 -15.97 12.10 -6.68
C HIS A 94 -17.46 12.18 -7.08
N PRO A 95 -17.81 12.18 -8.38
CA PRO A 95 -19.16 12.56 -8.84
C PRO A 95 -20.26 11.62 -8.36
N LYS A 96 -19.98 10.32 -8.20
CA LYS A 96 -20.98 9.33 -7.77
C LYS A 96 -21.17 9.25 -6.25
N THR A 97 -20.16 9.63 -5.47
CA THR A 97 -20.17 9.40 -4.01
C THR A 97 -20.19 10.70 -3.22
N GLY A 98 -19.92 11.84 -3.87
CA GLY A 98 -19.76 13.14 -3.23
C GLY A 98 -18.50 13.24 -2.35
N ARG A 99 -17.74 12.17 -2.15
CA ARG A 99 -16.56 12.14 -1.27
C ARG A 99 -15.41 12.95 -1.86
N ILE A 100 -14.69 13.64 -0.99
CA ILE A 100 -13.49 14.39 -1.36
C ILE A 100 -12.31 13.45 -1.53
N SER A 101 -11.48 13.65 -2.56
CA SER A 101 -10.25 12.89 -2.77
C SER A 101 -9.14 13.41 -1.86
N VAL A 102 -9.16 12.97 -0.60
CA VAL A 102 -8.28 13.45 0.46
C VAL A 102 -6.88 12.79 0.45
N PRO A 103 -5.81 13.52 0.83
CA PRO A 103 -4.52 12.92 1.14
C PRO A 103 -4.61 11.89 2.28
N LEU A 104 -3.73 10.89 2.24
CA LEU A 104 -3.64 9.84 3.26
C LEU A 104 -2.48 10.13 4.21
N ASP A 105 -2.75 10.08 5.52
CA ASP A 105 -1.72 10.12 6.55
C ASP A 105 -1.06 8.74 6.67
N LEU A 106 0.20 8.65 6.27
CA LEU A 106 0.98 7.40 6.31
C LEU A 106 1.27 6.91 7.73
N GLN A 107 1.28 7.80 8.74
CA GLN A 107 1.50 7.42 10.15
C GLN A 107 0.27 6.76 10.77
N ARG A 108 -0.91 6.97 10.18
CA ARG A 108 -2.20 6.49 10.69
C ARG A 108 -2.99 5.74 9.62
N LEU A 109 -2.30 5.13 8.65
CA LEU A 109 -2.92 4.51 7.49
C LEU A 109 -3.88 3.37 7.85
N ASP A 110 -3.55 2.56 8.86
CA ASP A 110 -4.40 1.46 9.35
C ASP A 110 -5.74 1.95 9.95
N GLN A 111 -5.84 3.24 10.29
CA GLN A 111 -7.05 3.87 10.84
C GLN A 111 -7.88 4.56 9.76
N PHE A 112 -7.40 4.60 8.50
CA PHE A 112 -8.11 5.26 7.42
C PHE A 112 -9.36 4.47 7.02
N ASP A 113 -10.53 5.09 7.20
CA ASP A 113 -11.80 4.55 6.74
C ASP A 113 -12.30 5.30 5.48
N PRO A 114 -12.37 4.64 4.30
CA PRO A 114 -12.85 5.26 3.08
C PRO A 114 -14.34 5.68 3.14
N PHE A 115 -15.12 5.14 4.08
CA PHE A 115 -16.54 5.48 4.24
C PHE A 115 -16.74 6.73 5.09
N ALA A 116 -15.80 7.04 5.98
CA ALA A 116 -15.81 8.22 6.85
C ALA A 116 -15.24 9.49 6.19
N VAL A 117 -14.67 9.38 4.98
CA VAL A 117 -14.17 10.54 4.22
C VAL A 117 -15.30 11.55 3.97
N PRO A 118 -15.08 12.86 4.23
CA PRO A 118 -16.13 13.86 4.12
C PRO A 118 -16.69 13.97 2.70
N THR A 119 -17.99 14.23 2.63
CA THR A 119 -18.69 14.52 1.36
C THR A 119 -18.83 16.02 1.15
N ILE A 120 -18.94 16.44 -0.10
CA ILE A 120 -19.17 17.86 -0.43
C ILE A 120 -20.41 18.41 0.27
N SER A 121 -21.50 17.65 0.33
CA SER A 121 -22.75 18.05 1.01
C SER A 121 -22.55 18.25 2.51
N LEU A 122 -21.78 17.37 3.16
CA LEU A 122 -21.44 17.52 4.57
C LEU A 122 -20.62 18.78 4.81
N LEU A 123 -19.60 19.02 3.99
CA LEU A 123 -18.75 20.21 4.12
C LEU A 123 -19.53 21.51 3.92
N CYS A 124 -20.45 21.56 2.95
CA CYS A 124 -21.33 22.71 2.77
C CYS A 124 -22.17 22.96 4.04
N HIS A 125 -22.78 21.92 4.59
CA HIS A 125 -23.58 22.04 5.82
C HIS A 125 -22.74 22.51 7.02
N GLU A 126 -21.52 21.99 7.20
CA GLU A 126 -20.60 22.44 8.26
C GLU A 126 -20.22 23.92 8.10
N LEU A 127 -20.06 24.40 6.87
CA LEU A 127 -19.76 25.81 6.59
C LEU A 127 -20.96 26.72 6.86
N ASP A 128 -22.16 26.31 6.48
CA ASP A 128 -23.39 27.09 6.70
C ASP A 128 -23.63 27.27 8.21
N VAL A 129 -23.55 26.18 8.99
CA VAL A 129 -23.66 26.24 10.46
C VAL A 129 -22.57 27.12 11.07
N ALA A 130 -21.32 27.03 10.59
CA ALA A 130 -20.21 27.83 11.09
C ALA A 130 -20.25 29.31 10.67
N GLY A 131 -21.11 29.65 9.69
CA GLY A 131 -21.36 30.99 9.17
C GLY A 131 -22.47 31.71 9.92
N ASP A 132 -23.53 31.01 10.32
CA ASP A 132 -24.65 31.57 11.11
C ASP A 132 -24.19 32.10 12.48
N ASP A 133 -23.14 31.52 13.07
CA ASP A 133 -22.51 32.04 14.30
C ASP A 133 -21.87 33.44 14.15
N ARG A 134 -21.73 33.96 12.91
CA ARG A 134 -21.07 35.25 12.61
C ARG A 134 -22.01 36.41 12.36
N GLU A 135 -23.33 36.22 12.33
CA GLU A 135 -24.27 37.34 12.13
C GLU A 135 -24.35 38.31 13.33
N GLN A 136 -23.53 38.13 14.37
CA GLN A 136 -23.44 39.05 15.52
C GLN A 136 -22.20 39.97 15.55
N GLU A 137 -21.19 39.78 14.70
CA GLU A 137 -19.99 40.65 14.72
C GLU A 137 -19.55 41.13 13.32
N ASP A 138 -20.06 42.32 13.01
CA ASP A 138 -19.45 43.45 12.32
C ASP A 138 -18.87 43.32 10.88
N SER A 139 -19.24 44.37 10.17
CA SER A 139 -19.01 44.76 8.79
C SER A 139 -17.53 45.04 8.51
N GLY A 140 -17.05 44.65 7.32
CA GLY A 140 -15.96 45.42 6.68
C GLY A 140 -14.70 44.70 6.20
N GLU A 141 -14.66 43.38 5.99
CA GLU A 141 -13.48 42.75 5.36
C GLU A 141 -13.82 41.90 4.12
N THR A 142 -13.01 42.11 3.08
CA THR A 142 -13.13 41.64 1.71
C THR A 142 -13.39 40.12 1.60
N GLU A 143 -14.51 39.78 0.94
CA GLU A 143 -15.01 38.42 0.61
C GLU A 143 -13.96 37.32 0.33
N PRO A 144 -12.82 37.54 -0.38
CA PRO A 144 -11.88 36.44 -0.66
C PRO A 144 -11.10 35.94 0.57
N LYS A 145 -10.88 36.77 1.60
CA LYS A 145 -10.11 36.37 2.80
C LYS A 145 -10.95 35.63 3.84
N ARG A 146 -12.25 35.91 3.94
CA ARG A 146 -13.17 35.24 4.88
C ARG A 146 -13.37 33.77 4.49
N ARG A 147 -13.70 33.50 3.22
CA ARG A 147 -13.92 32.12 2.71
C ARG A 147 -12.69 31.21 2.79
N ALA A 148 -11.48 31.76 2.62
CA ALA A 148 -10.24 30.99 2.63
C ALA A 148 -9.88 30.38 4.00
N ARG A 149 -10.52 30.81 5.10
CA ARG A 149 -10.26 30.27 6.45
C ARG A 149 -11.38 29.36 6.96
N ASP A 150 -12.50 29.23 6.24
CA ASP A 150 -13.68 28.55 6.75
C ASP A 150 -13.56 27.02 6.70
N TYR A 151 -12.78 26.47 5.76
CA TYR A 151 -12.51 25.03 5.73
C TYR A 151 -11.88 24.53 7.04
N LYS A 152 -11.18 25.38 7.81
CA LYS A 152 -10.57 25.00 9.09
C LYS A 152 -11.60 24.62 10.16
N LYS A 153 -12.85 25.03 9.97
CA LYS A 153 -13.99 24.67 10.84
C LYS A 153 -14.73 23.41 10.37
N THR A 154 -14.28 22.80 9.27
CA THR A 154 -14.92 21.63 8.67
C THR A 154 -14.12 20.36 8.94
N SER A 155 -14.75 19.22 8.71
CA SER A 155 -14.11 17.90 8.71
C SER A 155 -13.03 17.74 7.62
N LEU A 156 -12.89 18.70 6.69
CA LEU A 156 -11.80 18.72 5.72
C LEU A 156 -10.45 19.15 6.32
N ALA A 157 -10.46 19.92 7.41
CA ALA A 157 -9.27 20.55 7.97
C ALA A 157 -8.11 19.58 8.28
N PRO A 158 -8.34 18.38 8.88
CA PRO A 158 -7.25 17.44 9.16
C PRO A 158 -6.53 16.97 7.90
N TYR A 159 -7.26 16.78 6.80
CA TYR A 159 -6.69 16.33 5.52
C TYR A 159 -5.88 17.43 4.84
N VAL A 160 -6.28 18.69 4.99
CA VAL A 160 -5.49 19.84 4.50
C VAL A 160 -4.17 19.93 5.26
N ARG A 161 -4.16 19.69 6.58
CA ARG A 161 -2.91 19.68 7.37
C ARG A 161 -1.92 18.62 6.88
N VAL A 162 -2.40 17.43 6.53
CA VAL A 162 -1.55 16.37 5.93
C VAL A 162 -0.90 16.87 4.63
N PHE A 163 -1.66 17.60 3.81
CA PHE A 163 -1.14 18.16 2.56
C PHE A 163 -0.17 19.32 2.80
N GLU A 164 -0.45 20.21 3.74
CA GLU A 164 0.44 21.32 4.13
C GLU A 164 1.80 20.76 4.54
N GLN A 165 1.83 19.75 5.41
CA GLN A 165 3.08 19.08 5.82
C GLN A 165 3.84 18.50 4.62
N PHE A 166 3.15 17.82 3.70
CA PHE A 166 3.77 17.28 2.49
C PHE A 166 4.43 18.38 1.65
N VAL A 167 3.74 19.51 1.43
CA VAL A 167 4.27 20.63 0.65
C VAL A 167 5.45 21.30 1.34
N GLU A 168 5.40 21.48 2.66
CA GLU A 168 6.50 22.01 3.46
C GLU A 168 7.76 21.13 3.36
N GLU A 169 7.59 19.80 3.42
CA GLU A 169 8.69 18.86 3.25
C GLU A 169 9.30 18.91 1.84
N MET A 170 8.47 19.03 0.80
CA MET A 170 8.97 19.22 -0.58
C MET A 170 9.74 20.53 -0.74
N GLU A 171 9.24 21.62 -0.15
CA GLU A 171 9.89 22.92 -0.22
C GLU A 171 11.28 22.87 0.44
N ARG A 172 11.35 22.26 1.64
CA ARG A 172 12.62 22.07 2.36
C ARG A 172 13.61 21.23 1.55
N ALA A 173 13.15 20.13 0.95
CA ALA A 173 14.01 19.27 0.12
C ALA A 173 14.57 20.04 -1.09
N ARG A 174 13.72 20.80 -1.78
CA ARG A 174 14.13 21.62 -2.95
C ARG A 174 15.14 22.70 -2.58
N LYS A 175 14.91 23.42 -1.46
CA LYS A 175 15.88 24.41 -0.96
C LYS A 175 17.23 23.76 -0.65
N GLY A 176 17.23 22.59 -0.02
CA GLY A 176 18.45 21.83 0.28
C GLY A 176 19.22 21.39 -0.97
N GLU A 177 18.51 20.97 -2.02
CA GLU A 177 19.13 20.62 -3.31
C GLU A 177 19.73 21.84 -4.02
N LEU A 178 19.02 22.96 -4.03
CA LEU A 178 19.52 24.22 -4.61
C LEU A 178 20.78 24.71 -3.91
N LEU A 179 20.81 24.67 -2.58
CA LEU A 179 22.00 25.04 -1.79
C LEU A 179 23.20 24.17 -2.19
N ARG A 180 23.03 22.85 -2.19
CA ARG A 180 24.10 21.91 -2.58
C ARG A 180 24.61 22.17 -3.99
N ARG A 181 23.72 22.57 -4.90
CA ARG A 181 24.11 22.88 -6.29
C ARG A 181 24.90 24.18 -6.38
N SER A 182 24.52 25.21 -5.61
CA SER A 182 25.28 26.48 -5.51
C SER A 182 26.69 26.23 -4.96
N ASP A 183 26.78 25.47 -3.87
CA ASP A 183 28.06 25.12 -3.22
C ASP A 183 29.01 24.39 -4.18
N LEU A 184 28.47 23.52 -5.04
CA LEU A 184 29.24 22.79 -6.06
C LEU A 184 29.67 23.66 -7.24
N GLN A 185 28.89 24.67 -7.61
CA GLN A 185 29.20 25.58 -8.70
C GLN A 185 30.13 26.72 -8.28
N GLY A 186 30.29 26.95 -6.97
CA GLY A 186 31.09 28.06 -6.44
C GLY A 186 30.42 29.42 -6.65
N ASP A 187 29.14 29.42 -7.05
CA ASP A 187 28.31 30.60 -7.17
C ASP A 187 27.79 30.94 -5.76
N PHE A 188 28.59 31.68 -4.99
CA PHE A 188 28.21 32.30 -3.73
C PHE A 188 27.97 33.80 -3.91
#